data_AF-K1R4B0-F1
#
_entry.id   AF-K1R4B0-F1
#
_cell.length_a   1.000
_cell.length_b   1.000
_cell.length_c   1.000
_cell.angle_alpha   90.00
_cell.angle_beta   90.00
_cell.angle_gamma   90.00
#
_symmetry.space_group_name_H-M   'P 1'
#
loop_
_entity.id
_entity.type
_entity.pdbx_description
1 polymer ?
#
loop_
_entity_poly.entity_id
_entity_poly.type
_entity_poly.pdbx_seq_one_letter_code
_entity_poly.pdbx_strand_id
1 'polypeptide(L)'
;MMNFVLFVKNSGSPGKPLTAFLKRLFLQYSWLCESDEDLKRNFSSILEQCGWEVNGSMLITCFSFASHSFTNWRNQIRQKLVTPDRNVEGMSLKALQRYLFSAFWLCPSVTDENKNFRLTLALRAFADGHKLFRKAPNATSIDFWRAFKKNIDSMMKQSPERWTSLEQKHTGKIEALNKED
;
A
#
# COMPACT_ATOMS: atom_id res chain seq x y z
N MET A 1 3.29 30.92 -5.14
CA MET A 1 3.56 29.56 -4.64
C MET A 1 2.69 29.34 -3.41
N MET A 2 1.61 28.57 -3.53
CA MET A 2 0.61 28.42 -2.46
C MET A 2 1.16 27.52 -1.34
N ASN A 3 0.95 27.90 -0.08
CA ASN A 3 1.54 27.23 1.06
C ASN A 3 0.88 25.85 1.27
N PHE A 4 1.64 24.76 1.16
CA PHE A 4 1.17 23.36 1.31
C PHE A 4 0.42 23.12 2.64
N VAL A 5 0.72 23.94 3.65
CA VAL A 5 0.05 23.95 4.95
C VAL A 5 -1.43 24.36 4.86
N LEU A 6 -1.79 25.31 3.98
CA LEU A 6 -3.18 25.75 3.76
C LEU A 6 -4.01 24.69 3.01
N PHE A 7 -3.36 23.91 2.15
CA PHE A 7 -3.98 22.82 1.39
C PHE A 7 -4.49 21.67 2.26
N VAL A 8 -3.96 21.54 3.49
CA VAL A 8 -4.25 20.40 4.39
C VAL A 8 -5.05 20.81 5.64
N LYS A 9 -4.94 22.06 6.12
CA LYS A 9 -5.40 22.43 7.48
C LYS A 9 -6.73 23.17 7.58
N ASN A 10 -7.28 23.73 6.51
CA ASN A 10 -8.53 24.50 6.60
C ASN A 10 -9.78 23.62 6.43
N SER A 11 -10.85 23.96 7.16
CA SER A 11 -12.21 23.50 6.87
C SER A 11 -12.64 23.99 5.49
N GLY A 12 -12.85 23.06 4.54
CA GLY A 12 -12.98 23.35 3.10
C GLY A 12 -11.71 23.10 2.27
N SER A 13 -10.62 22.63 2.89
CA SER A 13 -9.42 22.22 2.15
C SER A 13 -9.59 20.81 1.54
N PRO A 14 -9.06 20.59 0.33
CA PRO A 14 -9.17 19.29 -0.35
C PRO A 14 -8.32 18.20 0.32
N GLY A 15 -7.43 18.53 1.27
CA GLY A 15 -6.50 17.57 1.86
C GLY A 15 -7.17 16.34 2.48
N LYS A 16 -8.27 16.49 3.23
CA LYS A 16 -9.02 15.37 3.82
C LYS A 16 -9.70 14.48 2.76
N PRO A 17 -10.57 15.01 1.87
CA PRO A 17 -11.20 14.19 0.84
C PRO A 17 -10.18 13.59 -0.12
N LEU A 18 -9.11 14.31 -0.47
CA LEU A 18 -8.01 13.80 -1.28
C LEU A 18 -7.28 12.66 -0.58
N THR A 19 -6.99 12.79 0.72
CA THR A 19 -6.39 11.69 1.49
C THR A 19 -7.29 10.45 1.51
N ALA A 20 -8.60 10.62 1.71
CA ALA A 20 -9.54 9.50 1.73
C ALA A 20 -9.61 8.79 0.36
N PHE A 21 -9.68 9.57 -0.73
CA PHE A 21 -9.62 9.05 -2.10
C PHE A 21 -8.31 8.29 -2.37
N LEU A 22 -7.18 8.91 -2.04
CA LEU A 22 -5.87 8.32 -2.27
C LEU A 22 -5.64 7.05 -1.45
N LYS A 23 -6.15 6.98 -0.22
CA LYS A 23 -6.07 5.74 0.58
C LYS A 23 -6.83 4.59 -0.09
N ARG A 24 -8.03 4.86 -0.63
CA ARG A 24 -8.78 3.85 -1.40
C ARG A 24 -8.04 3.45 -2.67
N LEU A 25 -7.50 4.42 -3.40
CA LEU A 25 -6.71 4.17 -4.61
C LEU A 25 -5.47 3.32 -4.30
N PHE A 26 -4.79 3.60 -3.19
CA PHE A 26 -3.59 2.88 -2.78
C PHE A 26 -3.82 1.38 -2.50
N LEU A 27 -5.00 1.03 -1.99
CA LEU A 27 -5.41 -0.37 -1.80
C LEU A 27 -5.64 -1.10 -3.14
N GLN A 28 -5.94 -0.36 -4.20
CA GLN A 28 -6.14 -0.91 -5.54
C GLN A 28 -4.85 -0.93 -6.36
N TYR A 29 -4.04 0.13 -6.23
CA TYR A 29 -2.80 0.34 -6.95
C TYR A 29 -1.78 0.95 -5.99
N SER A 30 -0.76 0.19 -5.59
CA SER A 30 0.27 0.69 -4.65
C SER A 30 1.30 1.62 -5.32
N TRP A 31 1.20 1.84 -6.63
CA TRP A 31 1.99 2.80 -7.40
C TRP A 31 1.06 3.72 -8.19
N LEU A 32 1.34 5.02 -8.13
CA LEU A 32 0.65 6.02 -8.94
C LEU A 32 1.06 5.90 -10.40
N CYS A 33 0.07 6.04 -11.28
CA CYS A 33 0.27 6.27 -12.70
C CYS A 33 -0.05 7.75 -12.97
N GLU A 34 0.97 8.57 -13.18
CA GLU A 34 0.78 10.02 -13.36
C GLU A 34 0.14 10.40 -14.72
N SER A 35 0.20 9.49 -15.69
CA SER A 35 -0.46 9.63 -17.00
C SER A 35 -1.91 9.14 -17.00
N ASP A 36 -2.48 8.83 -15.83
CA ASP A 36 -3.85 8.36 -15.72
C ASP A 36 -4.85 9.54 -15.81
N GLU A 37 -5.58 9.60 -16.92
CA GLU A 37 -6.60 10.63 -17.17
C GLU A 37 -7.81 10.50 -16.22
N ASP A 38 -8.13 9.29 -15.75
CA ASP A 38 -9.15 9.10 -14.72
C ASP A 38 -8.71 9.71 -13.40
N LEU A 39 -7.43 9.59 -13.07
CA LEU A 39 -6.88 10.18 -11.86
C LEU A 39 -6.96 11.72 -11.90
N LYS A 40 -6.65 12.33 -13.06
CA LYS A 40 -6.81 13.77 -13.27
C LYS A 40 -8.26 14.20 -13.07
N ARG A 41 -9.22 13.50 -13.69
CA ARG A 41 -10.67 13.78 -13.53
C ARG A 41 -11.11 13.72 -12.07
N ASN A 42 -10.66 12.70 -11.33
CA ASN A 42 -10.99 12.57 -9.90
C ASN A 42 -10.39 13.71 -9.06
N PHE A 43 -9.17 14.15 -9.34
CA PHE A 43 -8.60 15.31 -8.65
C PHE A 43 -9.39 16.58 -8.94
N SER A 44 -9.75 16.84 -10.20
CA SER A 44 -10.59 17.99 -10.57
C SER A 44 -11.91 17.96 -9.80
N SER A 45 -12.61 16.83 -9.78
CA SER A 45 -13.89 16.70 -9.08
C SER A 45 -13.77 16.95 -7.57
N ILE A 46 -12.71 16.45 -6.91
CA ILE A 46 -12.48 16.69 -5.48
C ILE A 46 -12.20 18.17 -5.21
N LEU A 47 -11.43 18.85 -6.07
CA LEU A 47 -11.16 20.28 -5.96
C LEU A 47 -12.45 21.10 -6.10
N GLU A 48 -13.25 20.81 -7.13
CA GLU A 48 -14.54 21.47 -7.37
C GLU A 48 -15.52 21.29 -6.20
N GLN A 49 -15.63 20.08 -5.65
CA GLN A 49 -16.46 19.78 -4.48
C GLN A 49 -16.03 20.56 -3.23
N CYS A 50 -14.75 20.92 -3.14
CA CYS A 50 -14.23 21.75 -2.06
C CYS A 50 -14.36 23.26 -2.34
N GLY A 51 -14.86 23.66 -3.52
CA GLY A 51 -14.93 25.06 -3.95
C GLY A 51 -13.60 25.63 -4.44
N TRP A 52 -12.66 24.80 -4.86
CA TRP A 52 -11.35 25.22 -5.34
C TRP A 52 -11.31 25.24 -6.87
N GLU A 53 -10.62 26.24 -7.42
CA GLU A 53 -10.42 26.35 -8.86
C GLU A 53 -9.54 25.21 -9.38
N VAL A 54 -9.99 24.60 -10.49
CA VAL A 54 -9.23 23.56 -11.20
C VAL A 54 -8.37 24.23 -12.26
N ASN A 55 -7.06 24.25 -12.01
CA ASN A 55 -6.08 24.68 -13.01
C ASN A 55 -4.83 23.79 -12.96
N GLY A 56 -3.94 23.95 -13.94
CA GLY A 56 -2.75 23.12 -14.08
C GLY A 56 -1.84 23.11 -12.84
N SER A 57 -1.69 24.26 -12.16
CA SER A 57 -0.88 24.36 -10.94
C SER A 57 -1.49 23.55 -9.78
N MET A 58 -2.82 23.55 -9.66
CA MET A 58 -3.52 22.79 -8.62
C MET A 58 -3.46 21.29 -8.88
N LEU A 59 -3.60 20.86 -10.14
CA LEU A 59 -3.41 19.46 -10.51
C LEU A 59 -2.00 18.98 -10.20
N ILE A 60 -0.96 19.75 -10.54
CA ILE A 60 0.44 19.42 -10.19
C ILE A 60 0.61 19.28 -8.67
N THR A 61 -0.05 20.13 -7.89
CA THR A 61 -0.03 20.06 -6.42
C THR A 61 -0.68 18.77 -5.92
N CYS A 62 -1.83 18.38 -6.47
CA CYS A 62 -2.50 17.12 -6.15
C CYS A 62 -1.62 15.90 -6.49
N PHE A 63 -0.98 15.88 -7.65
CA PHE A 63 -0.05 14.80 -8.04
C PHE A 63 1.16 14.73 -7.11
N SER A 64 1.75 15.87 -6.76
CA SER A 64 2.88 15.93 -5.82
C SER A 64 2.48 15.40 -4.44
N PHE A 65 1.31 15.81 -3.95
CA PHE A 65 0.74 15.31 -2.70
C PHE A 65 0.47 13.79 -2.75
N ALA A 66 -0.08 13.30 -3.85
CA ALA A 66 -0.37 11.89 -4.06
C ALA A 66 0.92 11.04 -4.08
N SER A 67 1.92 11.47 -4.85
CA SER A 67 3.21 10.78 -4.98
C SER A 67 3.96 10.70 -3.65
N HIS A 68 3.95 11.81 -2.89
CA HIS A 68 4.51 11.84 -1.54
C HIS A 68 3.74 10.91 -0.59
N SER A 69 2.40 10.92 -0.62
CA SER A 69 1.55 10.07 0.20
C SER A 69 1.79 8.58 -0.08
N PHE A 70 1.82 8.17 -1.34
CA PHE A 70 2.07 6.77 -1.73
C PHE A 70 3.46 6.30 -1.32
N THR A 71 4.46 7.17 -1.41
CA THR A 71 5.82 6.87 -0.94
C THR A 71 5.85 6.67 0.58
N ASN A 72 5.20 7.56 1.33
CA ASN A 72 5.11 7.43 2.78
C ASN A 72 4.34 6.17 3.21
N TRP A 73 3.22 5.86 2.57
CA TRP A 73 2.41 4.68 2.91
C TRP A 73 3.13 3.37 2.58
N ARG A 74 3.82 3.30 1.43
CA ARG A 74 4.76 2.22 1.14
C ARG A 74 5.79 2.10 2.26
N ASN A 75 6.47 3.18 2.63
CA ASN A 75 7.47 3.13 3.70
C ASN A 75 6.89 2.66 5.05
N GLN A 76 5.67 3.07 5.41
CA GLN A 76 4.97 2.57 6.60
C GLN A 76 4.70 1.06 6.53
N ILE A 77 4.25 0.54 5.38
CA ILE A 77 4.06 -0.90 5.17
C ILE A 77 5.38 -1.64 5.28
N ARG A 78 6.45 -1.13 4.65
CA ARG A 78 7.79 -1.74 4.72
C ARG A 78 8.24 -1.82 6.17
N GLN A 79 8.17 -0.71 6.89
CA GLN A 79 8.55 -0.64 8.30
C GLN A 79 7.81 -1.71 9.08
N LYS A 80 6.48 -1.70 9.08
CA LYS A 80 5.65 -2.72 9.73
C LYS A 80 6.08 -4.15 9.37
N LEU A 81 6.38 -4.43 8.10
CA LEU A 81 6.75 -5.77 7.65
C LEU A 81 8.11 -6.25 8.19
N VAL A 82 9.05 -5.33 8.41
CA VAL A 82 10.43 -5.65 8.81
C VAL A 82 10.79 -5.22 10.23
N THR A 83 9.84 -4.65 10.99
CA THR A 83 10.11 -4.25 12.38
C THR A 83 10.33 -5.50 13.25
N PRO A 84 11.45 -5.58 13.98
CA PRO A 84 11.77 -6.74 14.82
C PRO A 84 10.95 -6.82 16.12
N ASP A 85 10.25 -5.76 16.50
CA ASP A 85 9.45 -5.66 17.73
C ASP A 85 8.14 -6.47 17.69
N ARG A 86 7.78 -6.98 16.52
CA ARG A 86 6.56 -7.74 16.25
C ARG A 86 6.96 -9.05 15.59
N ASN A 87 6.38 -10.15 16.05
CA ASN A 87 6.49 -11.45 15.36
C ASN A 87 5.63 -11.47 14.08
N VAL A 88 6.02 -10.67 13.08
CA VAL A 88 5.36 -10.58 11.78
C VAL A 88 5.46 -11.91 11.03
N GLU A 89 6.56 -12.64 11.22
CA GLU A 89 6.80 -13.94 10.59
C GLU A 89 5.79 -15.01 11.08
N GLY A 90 5.38 -14.98 12.34
CA GLY A 90 4.37 -15.88 12.93
C GLY A 90 2.91 -15.43 12.76
N MET A 91 2.64 -14.24 12.23
CA MET A 91 1.26 -13.77 12.04
C MET A 91 0.51 -14.61 11.01
N SER A 92 -0.76 -14.93 11.31
CA SER A 92 -1.70 -15.46 10.31
C SER A 92 -1.86 -14.47 9.14
N LEU A 93 -2.15 -14.95 7.94
CA LEU A 93 -2.29 -14.08 6.76
C LEU A 93 -3.35 -12.98 6.96
N LYS A 94 -4.48 -13.32 7.60
CA LYS A 94 -5.53 -12.34 7.95
C LYS A 94 -5.04 -11.31 8.98
N ALA A 95 -4.31 -11.74 10.01
CA ALA A 95 -3.75 -10.82 11.00
C ALA A 95 -2.70 -9.89 10.38
N LEU A 96 -1.85 -10.43 9.50
CA LEU A 96 -0.84 -9.66 8.77
C LEU A 96 -1.49 -8.63 7.86
N GLN A 97 -2.52 -9.00 7.10
CA GLN A 97 -3.29 -8.09 6.26
C GLN A 97 -3.82 -6.93 7.13
N ARG A 98 -4.51 -7.26 8.24
CA ARG A 98 -5.04 -6.31 9.25
C ARG A 98 -3.98 -5.33 9.74
N TYR A 99 -2.83 -5.88 10.11
CA TYR A 99 -1.72 -5.12 10.64
C TYR A 99 -1.13 -4.14 9.61
N LEU A 100 -0.84 -4.60 8.39
CA LEU A 100 -0.24 -3.79 7.34
C LEU A 100 -1.16 -2.65 6.89
N PHE A 101 -2.45 -2.96 6.61
CA PHE A 101 -3.36 -2.03 5.95
C PHE A 101 -4.34 -1.29 6.87
N SER A 102 -4.27 -1.49 8.18
CA SER A 102 -5.11 -0.84 9.21
C SER A 102 -5.34 0.66 9.01
N ALA A 103 -4.31 1.42 8.60
CA ALA A 103 -4.39 2.87 8.41
C ALA A 103 -5.19 3.29 7.16
N PHE A 104 -5.50 2.35 6.28
CA PHE A 104 -6.15 2.56 4.97
C PHE A 104 -7.57 1.99 4.93
N TRP A 105 -7.92 1.10 5.86
CA TRP A 105 -9.27 0.57 6.01
C TRP A 105 -10.18 1.55 6.76
N LEU A 106 -10.97 2.31 6.01
CA LEU A 106 -12.07 3.09 6.58
C LEU A 106 -13.38 2.26 6.61
N CYS A 107 -13.64 1.48 5.56
CA CYS A 107 -14.71 0.48 5.46
C CYS A 107 -14.46 -0.34 4.18
N PRO A 108 -13.76 -1.48 4.22
CA PRO A 108 -13.42 -2.21 2.99
C PRO A 108 -14.64 -2.78 2.29
N SER A 109 -14.67 -2.67 0.97
CA SER A 109 -15.49 -3.58 0.17
C SER A 109 -14.86 -4.97 0.14
N VAL A 110 -15.65 -6.03 -0.11
CA VAL A 110 -15.15 -7.41 -0.30
C VAL A 110 -14.05 -7.46 -1.37
N THR A 111 -14.18 -6.63 -2.42
CA THR A 111 -13.16 -6.51 -3.48
C THR A 111 -11.85 -5.95 -2.96
N ASP A 112 -11.87 -4.94 -2.08
CA ASP A 112 -10.66 -4.38 -1.47
C ASP A 112 -9.99 -5.38 -0.53
N GLU A 113 -10.78 -6.16 0.23
CA GLU A 113 -10.23 -7.23 1.07
C GLU A 113 -9.48 -8.27 0.25
N ASN A 114 -10.06 -8.74 -0.86
CA ASN A 114 -9.43 -9.74 -1.72
C ASN A 114 -8.14 -9.21 -2.40
N LYS A 115 -8.15 -7.96 -2.89
CA LYS A 115 -6.95 -7.33 -3.47
C LYS A 115 -5.85 -7.16 -2.43
N ASN A 116 -6.19 -6.66 -1.25
CA ASN A 116 -5.26 -6.51 -0.14
C ASN A 116 -4.71 -7.84 0.35
N PHE A 117 -5.49 -8.91 0.27
CA PHE A 117 -5.04 -10.26 0.62
C PHE A 117 -3.96 -10.75 -0.36
N ARG A 118 -4.15 -10.59 -1.67
CA ARG A 118 -3.12 -10.92 -2.67
C ARG A 118 -1.84 -10.10 -2.47
N LEU A 119 -1.98 -8.80 -2.21
CA LEU A 119 -0.85 -7.93 -1.91
C LEU A 119 -0.12 -8.36 -0.63
N THR A 120 -0.86 -8.75 0.41
CA THR A 120 -0.30 -9.29 1.67
C THR A 120 0.50 -10.56 1.42
N LEU A 121 -0.05 -11.48 0.64
CA LEU A 121 0.61 -12.74 0.31
C LEU A 121 1.88 -12.50 -0.52
N ALA A 122 1.84 -11.59 -1.49
CA ALA A 122 3.02 -11.19 -2.27
C ALA A 122 4.10 -10.54 -1.39
N LEU A 123 3.74 -9.61 -0.51
CA LEU A 123 4.67 -8.97 0.42
C LEU A 123 5.35 -9.99 1.34
N ARG A 124 4.57 -10.95 1.86
CA ARG A 124 5.11 -12.02 2.70
C ARG A 124 6.05 -12.93 1.94
N ALA A 125 5.65 -13.39 0.76
CA ALA A 125 6.47 -14.26 -0.09
C ALA A 125 7.79 -13.57 -0.47
N PHE A 126 7.73 -12.27 -0.78
CA PHE A 126 8.90 -11.46 -1.04
C PHE A 126 9.81 -11.36 0.19
N ALA A 127 9.25 -11.04 1.36
CA ALA A 127 10.04 -10.94 2.59
C ALA A 127 10.69 -12.26 3.00
N ASP A 128 9.98 -13.39 2.86
CA ASP A 128 10.51 -14.73 3.10
C ASP A 128 11.63 -15.09 2.12
N GLY A 129 11.41 -14.88 0.81
CA GLY A 129 12.39 -15.15 -0.24
C GLY A 129 13.68 -14.33 -0.10
N HIS A 130 13.58 -13.12 0.45
CA HIS A 130 14.72 -12.24 0.72
C HIS A 130 15.22 -12.31 2.18
N LYS A 131 14.68 -13.23 3.00
CA LYS A 131 15.05 -13.45 4.41
C LYS A 131 14.96 -12.17 5.26
N LEU A 132 14.00 -11.29 4.96
CA LEU A 132 13.87 -9.98 5.60
C LEU A 132 13.42 -10.07 7.07
N PHE A 133 12.69 -11.13 7.43
CA PHE A 133 12.25 -11.36 8.82
C PHE A 133 13.39 -11.72 9.77
N ARG A 134 14.43 -12.40 9.26
CA ARG A 134 15.54 -12.96 10.08
C ARG A 134 16.86 -12.22 9.92
N LYS A 135 17.00 -11.35 8.91
CA LYS A 135 18.22 -10.58 8.61
C LYS A 135 17.86 -9.12 8.33
N ALA A 136 17.53 -8.36 9.36
CA ALA A 136 17.26 -6.91 9.29
C ALA A 136 18.32 -6.09 8.51
N PRO A 137 19.64 -6.41 8.55
CA PRO A 137 20.64 -5.67 7.76
C PRO A 137 20.51 -5.82 6.23
N ASN A 138 19.81 -6.85 5.74
CA ASN A 138 19.57 -7.04 4.30
C ASN A 138 18.34 -6.25 3.79
N ALA A 139 17.50 -5.75 4.71
CA ALA A 139 16.35 -4.92 4.35
C ALA A 139 16.77 -3.51 3.88
N THR A 140 18.00 -3.07 4.20
CA THR A 140 18.57 -1.77 3.81
C THR A 140 19.40 -1.84 2.52
N SER A 141 19.86 -3.02 2.09
CA SER A 141 20.70 -3.17 0.88
C SER A 141 19.91 -3.31 -0.42
N ILE A 142 18.61 -3.61 -0.34
CA ILE A 142 17.74 -3.77 -1.50
C ILE A 142 16.91 -2.51 -1.69
N ASP A 143 16.79 -2.02 -2.93
CA ASP A 143 15.72 -1.11 -3.32
C ASP A 143 14.38 -1.87 -3.26
N PHE A 144 13.86 -1.99 -2.04
CA PHE A 144 12.74 -2.87 -1.68
C PHE A 144 11.56 -2.69 -2.62
N TRP A 145 11.13 -1.45 -2.86
CA TRP A 145 9.92 -1.18 -3.63
C TRP A 145 10.12 -1.40 -5.12
N ARG A 146 11.31 -1.15 -5.66
CA ARG A 146 11.60 -1.46 -7.06
C ARG A 146 11.66 -2.97 -7.30
N ALA A 147 12.34 -3.70 -6.41
CA ALA A 147 12.43 -5.17 -6.48
C ALA A 147 11.05 -5.81 -6.30
N PHE A 148 10.28 -5.34 -5.30
CA PHE A 148 8.94 -5.82 -5.04
C PHE A 148 7.98 -5.52 -6.20
N LYS A 149 8.05 -4.33 -6.82
CA LYS A 149 7.22 -4.00 -8.01
C LYS A 149 7.43 -5.02 -9.14
N LYS A 150 8.69 -5.32 -9.46
CA LYS A 150 9.03 -6.33 -10.48
C LYS A 150 8.48 -7.71 -10.12
N ASN A 151 8.54 -8.08 -8.85
CA ASN A 151 8.05 -9.36 -8.35
C ASN A 151 6.52 -9.46 -8.45
N ILE A 152 5.78 -8.46 -7.94
CA ILE A 152 4.31 -8.48 -7.97
C ILE A 152 3.76 -8.40 -9.39
N ASP A 153 4.36 -7.62 -10.29
CA ASP A 153 3.96 -7.56 -11.71
C ASP A 153 4.10 -8.92 -12.40
N SER A 154 5.09 -9.74 -11.98
CA SER A 154 5.24 -11.12 -12.45
C SER A 154 4.22 -12.06 -11.80
N MET A 155 3.98 -11.93 -10.50
CA MET A 155 3.01 -12.77 -9.78
C MET A 155 1.57 -12.55 -10.24
N MET A 156 1.18 -11.31 -10.55
CA MET A 156 -0.17 -10.96 -11.00
C MET A 156 -0.54 -11.61 -12.35
N LYS A 157 0.46 -12.05 -13.13
CA LYS A 157 0.26 -12.81 -14.38
C LYS A 157 0.17 -14.32 -14.16
N GLN A 158 0.37 -14.80 -12.94
CA GLN A 158 0.30 -16.22 -12.62
C GLN A 158 -1.15 -16.70 -12.48
N SER A 159 -1.35 -17.99 -12.69
CA SER A 159 -2.67 -18.61 -12.60
C SER A 159 -3.22 -18.57 -11.16
N PRO A 160 -4.55 -18.60 -10.99
CA PRO A 160 -5.18 -18.62 -9.66
C PRO A 160 -4.66 -19.75 -8.75
N GLU A 161 -4.33 -20.91 -9.31
CA GLU A 161 -3.84 -22.08 -8.57
C GLU A 161 -2.50 -21.78 -7.89
N ARG A 162 -1.62 -20.98 -8.52
CA ARG A 162 -0.36 -20.58 -7.90
C ARG A 162 -0.57 -19.70 -6.68
N TRP A 163 -1.59 -18.85 -6.69
CA TRP A 163 -1.95 -18.04 -5.53
C TRP A 163 -2.46 -18.94 -4.39
N THR A 164 -3.30 -19.94 -4.70
CA THR A 164 -3.77 -20.92 -3.72
C THR A 164 -2.62 -21.74 -3.12
N SER A 165 -1.70 -22.25 -3.94
CA SER A 165 -0.53 -22.99 -3.46
C SER A 165 0.38 -22.13 -2.59
N LEU A 166 0.54 -20.85 -2.93
CA LEU A 166 1.33 -19.91 -2.15
C LEU A 166 0.68 -19.62 -0.79
N GLU A 167 -0.64 -19.45 -0.75
CA GLU A 167 -1.40 -19.32 0.48
C GLU A 167 -1.21 -20.54 1.39
N GLN A 168 -1.43 -21.75 0.86
CA GLN A 168 -1.27 -23.01 1.59
C GLN A 168 0.15 -23.16 2.15
N LYS A 169 1.17 -22.87 1.34
CA LYS A 169 2.58 -22.91 1.75
C LYS A 169 2.85 -21.98 2.94
N HIS A 170 2.35 -20.74 2.88
CA HIS A 170 2.58 -19.79 3.98
C HIS A 170 1.77 -20.13 5.22
N THR A 171 0.54 -20.61 5.08
CA THR A 171 -0.27 -21.11 6.20
C THR A 171 0.42 -22.26 6.92
N GLY A 172 0.90 -23.27 6.18
CA GLY A 172 1.63 -24.40 6.79
C GLY A 172 2.92 -23.98 7.49
N LYS A 173 3.65 -22.99 6.95
CA LYS A 173 4.83 -22.42 7.63
C LYS A 173 4.48 -21.73 8.95
N ILE A 174 3.38 -20.98 9.01
CA ILE A 174 2.89 -20.31 10.23
C ILE A 174 2.55 -21.35 11.29
N GLU A 175 1.82 -22.39 10.90
CA GLU A 175 1.40 -23.46 11.81
C GLU A 175 2.58 -24.23 12.37
N ALA A 176 3.64 -24.43 11.59
CA ALA A 176 4.87 -25.04 12.08
C ALA A 176 5.59 -24.14 13.11
N LEU A 177 5.75 -22.86 12.81
CA LEU A 177 6.39 -21.89 13.71
C LEU A 177 5.65 -21.78 15.04
N ASN A 178 4.31 -21.74 15.01
CA ASN A 178 3.50 -21.62 16.24
C ASN A 178 3.36 -22.93 17.03
N LYS A 179 3.91 -24.06 16.56
CA LYS A 179 3.99 -25.33 17.31
C LYS A 179 5.34 -25.49 18.02
N GLU A 180 6.33 -24.70 17.65
CA GLU A 180 7.69 -24.73 18.22
C GLU A 180 7.87 -23.74 19.40
N ASP A 181 6.85 -22.91 19.67
CA ASP A 181 6.70 -22.01 20.83
C ASP A 181 5.80 -22.65 21.91
#